data_AF-A0A812N2F3-F1
#
_entry.id   AF-A0A812N2F3-F1
#
_cell.length_a   1.000
_cell.length_b   1.000
_cell.length_c   1.000
_cell.angle_alpha   90.00
_cell.angle_beta   90.00
_cell.angle_gamma   90.00
#
_symmetry.space_group_name_H-M   'P 1'
#
loop_
_entity.id
_entity.type
_entity.pdbx_description
1 polymer ?
#
loop_
_entity_poly.entity_id
_entity_poly.type
_entity_poly.pdbx_seq_one_letter_code
_entity_poly.pdbx_strand_id
1 'polypeptide(L)'
;PACSSLLRMCSPVFNRMFASGMREAQSGTVQVEVATKEEFEVFYNLLIPGAFRPKKVTEDNVDSLLTISEYYQVGFLKIACRETLRSLPATPERLIQAEQTGLEDFLPDGL
;
A
#
# COMPACT_ATOMS: atom_id res chain seq x y z
N PRO A 1 15.35 -8.90 1.23
CA PRO A 1 16.23 -7.72 1.44
C PRO A 1 15.63 -6.53 0.68
N ALA A 2 15.66 -5.32 1.26
CA ALA A 2 15.06 -4.13 0.68
C ALA A 2 16.06 -2.96 0.66
N CYS A 3 15.91 -2.05 -0.31
CA CYS A 3 16.72 -0.85 -0.44
C CYS A 3 16.06 0.29 0.33
N SER A 4 16.71 0.76 1.40
CA SER A 4 16.19 1.87 2.22
C SER A 4 16.03 3.15 1.41
N SER A 5 16.96 3.48 0.51
CA SER A 5 16.84 4.66 -0.37
C SER A 5 15.59 4.60 -1.23
N LEU A 6 15.23 3.42 -1.77
CA LEU A 6 14.01 3.25 -2.54
C LEU A 6 12.76 3.49 -1.69
N LEU A 7 12.71 2.86 -0.51
CA LEU A 7 11.60 3.04 0.43
C LEU A 7 11.42 4.51 0.83
N ARG A 8 12.52 5.22 1.11
CA ARG A 8 12.50 6.64 1.49
C ARG A 8 12.02 7.55 0.35
N MET A 9 12.36 7.23 -0.90
CA MET A 9 11.89 7.99 -2.07
C MET A 9 10.38 7.83 -2.27
N CYS A 10 9.85 6.62 -2.05
CA CYS A 10 8.44 6.32 -2.29
C CYS A 10 7.50 6.65 -1.12
N SER A 11 8.05 6.79 0.09
CA SER A 11 7.26 6.93 1.32
C SER A 11 7.82 8.00 2.26
N PRO A 12 7.02 9.01 2.63
CA PRO A 12 7.40 9.99 3.64
C PRO A 12 7.50 9.36 5.05
N VAL A 13 6.82 8.23 5.30
CA VAL A 13 6.91 7.49 6.56
C VAL A 13 8.28 6.82 6.66
N PHE A 14 8.69 6.07 5.64
CA PHE A 14 10.04 5.49 5.60
C PHE A 14 11.12 6.58 5.60
N ASN A 15 10.92 7.69 4.87
CA ASN A 15 11.87 8.80 4.90
C ASN A 15 12.09 9.34 6.31
N ARG A 16 11.02 9.55 7.08
CA ARG A 16 11.12 9.99 8.48
C ARG A 16 11.73 8.92 9.38
N MET A 17 11.31 7.67 9.24
CA MET A 17 11.81 6.51 9.99
C MET A 17 13.33 6.35 9.85
N PHE A 18 13.88 6.54 8.64
CA PHE A 18 15.30 6.43 8.39
C PHE A 18 16.09 7.74 8.57
N ALA A 19 15.42 8.90 8.59
CA ALA A 19 16.07 10.20 8.81
C ALA A 19 16.28 10.53 10.31
N SER A 20 15.49 9.94 11.21
CA SER A 20 15.49 10.29 12.63
C SER A 20 16.73 9.80 13.41
N GLY A 21 17.64 9.04 12.79
CA GLY A 21 18.81 8.48 13.48
C GLY A 21 18.48 7.46 14.57
N MET A 22 17.22 6.99 14.62
CA MET A 22 16.72 6.00 15.58
C MET A 22 17.22 4.58 15.25
N ARG A 23 16.89 3.60 16.11
CA ARG A 23 17.40 2.22 16.06
C ARG A 23 17.28 1.57 14.68
N GLU A 24 16.23 1.84 13.94
CA GLU A 24 15.95 1.30 12.60
C GLU A 24 16.99 1.77 11.56
N ALA A 25 17.47 3.01 11.69
CA ALA A 25 18.53 3.54 10.85
C ALA A 25 19.90 2.92 11.17
N GLN A 26 20.09 2.45 12.41
CA GLN A 26 21.36 1.86 12.88
C GLN A 26 21.41 0.33 12.73
N SER A 27 20.28 -0.35 12.90
CA SER A 27 20.16 -1.82 12.82
C SER A 27 19.94 -2.31 11.40
N GLY A 28 19.51 -1.43 10.48
CA GLY A 28 19.11 -1.80 9.13
C GLY A 28 17.88 -2.71 9.07
N THR A 29 17.14 -2.87 10.18
CA THR A 29 15.98 -3.75 10.31
C THR A 29 14.75 -2.93 10.72
N VAL A 30 13.67 -3.07 9.95
CA VAL A 30 12.36 -2.48 10.26
C VAL A 30 11.38 -3.62 10.52
N GLN A 31 10.69 -3.57 11.65
CA GLN A 31 9.60 -4.50 11.94
C GLN A 31 8.33 -3.99 11.25
N VAL A 32 7.74 -4.83 10.42
CA VAL A 32 6.48 -4.54 9.72
C VAL A 32 5.38 -5.32 10.42
N GLU A 33 4.44 -4.62 11.06
CA GLU A 33 3.31 -5.24 11.77
C GLU A 33 1.99 -5.17 10.97
N VAL A 34 1.96 -4.34 9.92
CA VAL A 34 0.75 -4.06 9.14
C VAL A 34 0.49 -5.04 8.00
N ALA A 35 1.38 -6.00 7.80
CA ALA A 35 1.30 -6.97 6.71
C ALA A 35 2.17 -8.20 7.00
N THR A 36 1.80 -9.31 6.38
CA THR A 36 2.66 -10.49 6.26
C THR A 36 3.89 -10.18 5.39
N LYS A 37 4.88 -11.07 5.46
CA LYS A 37 6.09 -10.93 4.66
C LYS A 37 5.77 -10.97 3.16
N GLU A 38 4.91 -11.88 2.75
CA GLU A 38 4.53 -12.13 1.37
C GLU A 38 3.82 -10.90 0.78
N GLU A 39 2.88 -10.31 1.53
CA GLU A 39 2.20 -9.08 1.13
C GLU A 39 3.17 -7.89 1.01
N PHE A 40 4.10 -7.77 1.97
CA PHE A 40 5.11 -6.72 1.91
C PHE A 40 6.07 -6.92 0.73
N GLU A 41 6.41 -8.16 0.36
CA GLU A 41 7.22 -8.46 -0.83
C GLU A 41 6.50 -8.04 -2.12
N VAL A 42 5.19 -8.30 -2.24
CA VAL A 42 4.39 -7.83 -3.38
C VAL A 42 4.39 -6.30 -3.44
N PHE A 43 4.14 -5.63 -2.32
CA PHE A 43 4.19 -4.18 -2.20
C PHE A 43 5.56 -3.62 -2.63
N TYR A 44 6.64 -4.17 -2.08
CA TYR A 44 8.01 -3.70 -2.35
C TYR A 44 8.39 -3.88 -3.82
N ASN A 45 8.01 -5.01 -4.43
CA ASN A 45 8.27 -5.29 -5.84
C ASN A 45 7.60 -4.29 -6.78
N LEU A 46 6.48 -3.66 -6.37
CA LEU A 46 5.83 -2.60 -7.14
C LEU A 46 6.54 -1.24 -7.01
N LEU A 47 7.39 -1.04 -6.00
CA LEU A 47 8.16 0.19 -5.84
C LEU A 47 9.41 0.22 -6.74
N ILE A 48 9.87 -0.95 -7.20
CA ILE A 48 11.08 -1.05 -8.02
C ILE A 48 10.90 -0.24 -9.32
N PRO A 49 11.85 0.62 -9.69
CA PRO A 49 11.76 1.42 -10.92
C PRO A 49 11.46 0.54 -12.15
N GLY A 50 10.43 0.92 -12.91
CA GLY A 50 9.97 0.19 -14.10
C GLY A 50 9.15 -1.08 -13.83
N ALA A 51 8.99 -1.51 -12.57
CA ALA A 51 8.22 -2.70 -12.23
C ALA A 51 6.71 -2.43 -12.09
N PHE A 52 6.33 -1.22 -11.68
CA PHE A 52 4.94 -0.84 -11.47
C PHE A 52 4.14 -0.87 -12.78
N ARG A 53 2.98 -1.53 -12.73
CA ARG A 53 1.93 -1.47 -13.76
C ARG A 53 0.58 -1.53 -13.05
N PRO A 54 -0.40 -0.66 -13.37
CA PRO A 54 -1.71 -0.69 -12.70
C PRO A 54 -2.37 -2.07 -12.69
N LYS A 55 -2.26 -2.81 -13.80
CA LYS A 55 -2.79 -4.19 -13.93
C LYS A 55 -2.19 -5.23 -12.97
N LYS A 56 -1.12 -4.91 -12.24
CA LYS A 56 -0.56 -5.80 -11.19
C LYS A 56 -1.28 -5.65 -9.85
N VAL A 57 -2.12 -4.63 -9.71
CA VAL A 57 -3.03 -4.49 -8.58
C VAL A 57 -4.31 -5.22 -8.96
N THR A 58 -4.56 -6.36 -8.32
CA THR A 58 -5.63 -7.31 -8.63
C THR A 58 -6.56 -7.47 -7.43
N GLU A 59 -7.72 -8.08 -7.63
CA GLU A 59 -8.65 -8.40 -6.54
C GLU A 59 -7.97 -9.17 -5.38
N ASP A 60 -7.06 -10.09 -5.71
CA ASP A 60 -6.36 -10.92 -4.71
C ASP A 60 -5.39 -10.15 -3.80
N ASN A 61 -4.87 -9.00 -4.26
CA ASN A 61 -3.82 -8.27 -3.54
C ASN A 61 -4.18 -6.82 -3.19
N VAL A 62 -5.30 -6.31 -3.72
CA VAL A 62 -5.65 -4.89 -3.58
C VAL A 62 -5.84 -4.49 -2.13
N ASP A 63 -6.30 -5.39 -1.27
CA ASP A 63 -6.59 -5.11 0.13
C ASP A 63 -5.34 -4.93 0.99
N SER A 64 -4.38 -5.84 0.84
CA SER A 64 -3.09 -5.74 1.51
C SER A 64 -2.27 -4.58 0.94
N LEU A 65 -2.28 -4.39 -0.40
CA LEU A 65 -1.61 -3.25 -1.03
C LEU A 65 -2.19 -1.91 -0.60
N LEU A 66 -3.52 -1.79 -0.49
CA LEU A 66 -4.17 -0.59 0.03
C LEU A 66 -3.74 -0.35 1.47
N THR A 67 -3.85 -1.36 2.34
CA THR A 67 -3.47 -1.27 3.76
C THR A 67 -2.02 -0.78 3.94
N ILE A 68 -1.08 -1.40 3.24
CA ILE A 68 0.35 -1.05 3.32
C ILE A 68 0.61 0.35 2.73
N SER A 69 -0.01 0.68 1.59
CA SER A 69 0.18 1.98 0.94
C SER A 69 -0.47 3.13 1.69
N GLU A 70 -1.57 2.89 2.40
CA GLU A 70 -2.20 3.83 3.34
C GLU A 70 -1.26 4.08 4.53
N TYR A 71 -0.80 3.01 5.19
CA TYR A 71 0.07 3.08 6.36
C TYR A 71 1.40 3.78 6.07
N TYR A 72 2.09 3.38 5.00
CA TYR A 72 3.36 3.97 4.59
C TYR A 72 3.19 5.18 3.67
N GLN A 73 1.96 5.62 3.39
CA GLN A 73 1.67 6.82 2.60
C GLN A 73 2.31 6.80 1.19
N VAL A 74 2.21 5.67 0.49
CA VAL A 74 2.69 5.53 -0.90
C VAL A 74 1.58 5.90 -1.87
N GLY A 75 1.54 7.19 -2.24
CA GLY A 75 0.40 7.80 -2.95
C GLY A 75 0.03 7.15 -4.28
N PHE A 76 0.99 6.87 -5.18
CA PHE A 76 0.68 6.30 -6.49
C PHE A 76 0.06 4.90 -6.40
N LEU A 77 0.50 4.10 -5.42
CA LEU A 77 -0.01 2.75 -5.21
C LEU A 77 -1.38 2.78 -4.55
N LYS A 78 -1.60 3.71 -3.61
CA LYS A 78 -2.91 3.99 -3.02
C LYS A 78 -3.94 4.36 -4.09
N ILE A 79 -3.57 5.21 -5.06
CA ILE A 79 -4.44 5.58 -6.19
C ILE A 79 -4.78 4.35 -7.03
N ALA A 80 -3.78 3.55 -7.41
CA ALA A 80 -3.99 2.35 -8.22
C ALA A 80 -4.90 1.32 -7.51
N CYS A 81 -4.74 1.13 -6.19
CA CYS A 81 -5.64 0.28 -5.41
C CYS A 81 -7.08 0.78 -5.45
N ARG A 82 -7.28 2.10 -5.35
CA ARG A 82 -8.61 2.71 -5.42
C ARG A 82 -9.25 2.56 -6.80
N GLU A 83 -8.47 2.68 -7.87
CA GLU A 83 -8.94 2.43 -9.23
C GLU A 83 -9.34 0.96 -9.43
N THR A 84 -8.53 0.02 -8.94
CA THR A 84 -8.87 -1.40 -8.99
C THR A 84 -10.14 -1.68 -8.20
N LEU A 85 -10.28 -1.20 -6.97
CA LEU A 85 -11.47 -1.39 -6.14
C LEU A 85 -12.75 -0.88 -6.81
N ARG A 86 -12.71 0.29 -7.44
CA ARG A 86 -13.85 0.86 -8.19
C ARG A 86 -14.27 0.00 -9.38
N SER A 87 -13.36 -0.79 -9.95
CA SER A 87 -13.65 -1.67 -11.07
C SER A 87 -14.20 -3.03 -10.66
N LEU A 88 -14.10 -3.38 -9.36
CA LEU A 88 -14.60 -4.65 -8.84
C LEU A 88 -16.11 -4.58 -8.53
N PRO A 89 -16.82 -5.72 -8.56
CA PRO A 89 -18.23 -5.75 -8.17
C PRO A 89 -18.45 -5.28 -6.72
N ALA A 90 -19.52 -4.52 -6.49
CA ALA A 90 -19.94 -4.15 -5.15
C ALA A 90 -20.51 -5.38 -4.42
N THR A 91 -19.73 -5.93 -3.48
CA THR A 91 -20.18 -6.97 -2.54
C THR A 91 -20.38 -6.37 -1.16
N PRO A 92 -21.18 -6.99 -0.27
CA PRO A 92 -21.35 -6.52 1.11
C PRO A 92 -20.03 -6.28 1.84
N GLU A 93 -19.03 -7.15 1.62
CA GLU A 93 -17.70 -7.03 2.20
C GLU A 93 -16.98 -5.76 1.70
N ARG A 94 -17.12 -5.43 0.41
CA ARG A 94 -16.56 -4.21 -0.18
C ARG A 94 -17.25 -2.95 0.35
N LEU A 95 -18.55 -3.00 0.63
CA LEU A 95 -19.28 -1.90 1.25
C LEU A 95 -18.78 -1.61 2.67
N ILE A 96 -18.63 -2.65 3.49
CA ILE A 96 -18.10 -2.54 4.86
C ILE A 96 -16.66 -2.00 4.83
N GLN A 97 -15.83 -2.53 3.93
CA GLN A 97 -14.47 -2.07 3.77
C GLN A 97 -14.41 -0.59 3.36
N ALA A 98 -15.32 -0.15 2.47
CA ALA A 98 -15.35 1.22 2.02
C ALA A 98 -15.66 2.19 3.18
N GLU A 99 -16.62 1.82 4.02
CA GLU A 99 -16.96 2.58 5.24
C GLU A 99 -15.78 2.63 6.23
N GLN A 100 -15.09 1.51 6.47
CA GLN A 100 -13.96 1.46 7.41
C GLN A 100 -12.73 2.26 6.98
N THR A 101 -12.55 2.46 5.67
CA THR A 101 -11.35 3.08 5.09
C THR A 101 -11.59 4.52 4.63
N GLY A 102 -12.76 5.10 4.93
CA GLY A 102 -13.15 6.43 4.44
C GLY A 102 -13.20 6.50 2.91
N LEU A 103 -13.56 5.39 2.28
CA LEU A 103 -13.80 5.24 0.83
C LEU A 103 -15.29 5.43 0.50
N GLU A 104 -16.02 6.27 1.23
CA GLU A 104 -17.46 6.50 1.02
C GLU A 104 -17.76 7.05 -0.39
N ASP A 105 -16.85 7.85 -0.96
CA ASP A 105 -16.91 8.37 -2.35
C ASP A 105 -16.61 7.30 -3.44
N PHE A 106 -16.55 6.02 -3.09
CA PHE A 106 -16.08 4.94 -3.97
C PHE A 106 -17.13 3.85 -4.18
N LEU A 107 -18.33 4.01 -3.62
CA LEU A 107 -19.47 3.17 -3.98
C LEU A 107 -19.86 3.45 -5.43
N PRO A 108 -20.08 2.43 -6.28
CA PRO A 108 -20.59 2.66 -7.63
C PRO A 108 -21.93 3.39 -7.54
N ASP A 109 -22.12 4.40 -8.39
CA ASP A 109 -23.37 5.15 -8.49
C ASP A 109 -24.54 4.18 -8.71
N GLY A 110 -25.43 4.04 -7.71
CA GLY A 110 -26.65 3.23 -7.81
C GLY A 110 -26.95 2.29 -6.64
N LEU A 111 -26.70 2.72 -5.40
CA LEU A 111 -27.35 2.16 -4.21
C LEU A 111 -28.56 3.01 -3.81
#